data_AF-A0A954YFU3-F1
#
_entry.id   AF-A0A954YFU3-F1
#
_cell.length_a   1.000
_cell.length_b   1.000
_cell.length_c   1.000
_cell.angle_alpha   90.00
_cell.angle_beta   90.00
_cell.angle_gamma   90.00
#
_symmetry.space_group_name_H-M   'P 1'
#
loop_
_entity.id
_entity.type
_entity.pdbx_description
1 polymer ?
#
loop_
_entity_poly.entity_id
_entity_poly.type
_entity_poly.pdbx_seq_one_letter_code
_entity_poly.pdbx_strand_id
1 'polypeptide(L)'
;MNSSDPRLKALARMIAETCDLELTCDELLDRVARYVETLKKRETPDDTLALVEKHLRLCPECREELIALLRAEGVDPASVGISLTDD
;
A
#
# COMPACT_ATOMS: atom_id res chain seq x y z
N MET A 1 -23.35 -25.78 -13.87
CA MET A 1 -23.62 -24.55 -13.10
C MET A 1 -22.94 -23.41 -13.83
N ASN A 2 -23.71 -22.47 -14.38
CA ASN A 2 -23.20 -21.38 -15.21
C ASN A 2 -22.87 -20.18 -14.30
N SER A 3 -21.59 -19.99 -13.97
CA SER A 3 -21.07 -19.09 -12.93
C SER A 3 -21.11 -17.59 -13.26
N SER A 4 -22.13 -17.12 -13.99
CA SER A 4 -22.16 -15.76 -14.56
C SER A 4 -22.96 -14.73 -13.77
N ASP A 5 -23.40 -15.01 -12.54
CA ASP A 5 -24.08 -13.97 -11.72
C ASP A 5 -23.05 -12.89 -11.32
N PRO A 6 -23.21 -11.63 -11.79
CA PRO A 6 -22.28 -10.55 -11.50
C PRO A 6 -22.19 -10.23 -10.00
N ARG A 7 -23.24 -10.50 -9.21
CA ARG A 7 -23.21 -10.33 -7.75
C ARG A 7 -22.31 -11.35 -7.09
N LEU A 8 -22.27 -12.58 -7.61
CA LEU A 8 -21.39 -13.62 -7.08
C LEU A 8 -19.91 -13.29 -7.37
N LYS A 9 -19.61 -12.72 -8.53
CA LYS A 9 -18.26 -12.22 -8.86
C LYS A 9 -17.85 -11.04 -7.96
N ALA A 10 -18.75 -10.09 -7.72
CA ALA A 10 -18.50 -8.97 -6.82
C ALA A 10 -18.24 -9.46 -5.39
N LEU A 11 -19.05 -10.39 -4.88
CA LEU A 11 -18.88 -10.96 -3.55
C LEU A 11 -17.55 -11.73 -3.42
N ALA A 12 -17.20 -12.53 -4.43
CA ALA A 12 -15.94 -13.26 -4.45
C ALA A 12 -14.72 -12.34 -4.50
N ARG A 13 -14.81 -11.21 -5.21
CA ARG A 13 -13.77 -10.17 -5.24
C ARG A 13 -13.61 -9.50 -3.87
N MET A 14 -14.72 -9.12 -3.23
CA MET A 14 -14.69 -8.54 -1.88
C MET A 14 -14.06 -9.50 -0.86
N ILE A 15 -14.40 -10.80 -0.92
CA ILE A 15 -13.80 -11.82 -0.05
C ILE A 15 -12.32 -12.03 -0.39
N ALA A 16 -11.93 -12.06 -1.66
CA ALA A 16 -10.53 -12.18 -2.05
C ALA A 16 -9.69 -10.95 -1.66
N GLU A 17 -10.31 -9.79 -1.50
CA GLU A 17 -9.70 -8.57 -1.01
C GLU A 17 -9.51 -8.60 0.52
N THR A 18 -10.29 -9.40 1.27
CA THR A 18 -10.05 -9.62 2.71
C THR A 18 -8.73 -10.34 2.93
N CYS A 19 -7.92 -9.86 3.88
CA CYS A 19 -6.64 -10.47 4.20
C CYS A 19 -6.48 -10.66 5.69
N ASP A 20 -6.15 -11.87 6.10
CA ASP A 20 -5.88 -12.18 7.51
C ASP A 20 -4.65 -11.43 8.06
N LEU A 21 -3.78 -10.92 7.19
CA LEU A 21 -2.66 -10.05 7.53
C LEU A 21 -2.88 -8.66 6.91
N GLU A 22 -3.50 -7.78 7.69
CA GLU A 22 -3.53 -6.34 7.44
C GLU A 22 -2.69 -5.65 8.52
N LEU A 23 -1.73 -4.82 8.10
CA LEU A 23 -1.09 -3.90 9.03
C LEU A 23 -2.16 -2.91 9.50
N THR A 24 -2.18 -2.60 10.78
CA THR A 24 -2.84 -1.39 11.28
C THR A 24 -2.06 -0.15 10.85
N CYS A 25 -2.69 1.03 10.90
CA CYS A 25 -2.01 2.29 10.60
C CYS A 25 -0.79 2.50 11.52
N ASP A 26 -0.92 2.17 12.80
CA ASP A 26 0.19 2.26 13.78
C ASP A 26 1.35 1.33 13.41
N GLU A 27 1.05 0.09 13.04
CA GLU A 27 2.06 -0.88 12.61
C GLU A 27 2.76 -0.48 11.30
N LEU A 28 2.08 0.29 10.44
CA LEU A 28 2.70 0.88 9.27
C LEU A 28 3.72 1.95 9.66
N LEU A 29 3.41 2.82 10.62
CA LEU A 29 4.32 3.89 11.06
C LEU A 29 5.67 3.34 11.56
N ASP A 30 5.66 2.21 12.26
CA ASP A 30 6.89 1.54 12.71
C ASP A 30 7.78 1.04 11.55
N ARG A 31 7.19 0.81 10.37
CA ARG A 31 7.84 0.19 9.21
C ARG A 31 8.07 1.17 8.06
N VAL A 32 7.36 2.29 8.02
CA VAL A 32 7.35 3.25 6.91
C VAL A 32 8.73 3.90 6.70
N ALA A 33 9.46 4.17 7.79
CA ALA A 33 10.82 4.72 7.69
C ALA A 33 11.77 3.77 6.95
N ARG A 34 11.70 2.46 7.26
CA ARG A 34 12.48 1.43 6.57
C ARG A 34 12.05 1.29 5.11
N TYR A 35 10.76 1.36 4.83
CA TYR A 35 10.22 1.34 3.47
C TYR A 35 10.76 2.49 2.62
N VAL A 36 10.77 3.72 3.15
CA VAL A 36 11.33 4.90 2.48
C VAL A 36 12.81 4.71 2.15
N GLU A 37 13.59 4.15 3.07
CA GLU A 37 15.02 3.86 2.81
C GLU A 37 15.22 2.82 1.70
N THR A 38 14.39 1.77 1.67
CA THR A 38 14.40 0.77 0.59
C THR A 38 14.07 1.42 -0.76
N LEU A 39 13.06 2.30 -0.81
CA LEU A 39 12.71 3.06 -2.01
C LEU A 39 13.85 3.97 -2.50
N LYS A 40 14.53 4.68 -1.58
CA LYS A 40 15.68 5.54 -1.90
C LYS A 40 16.84 4.75 -2.51
N LYS A 41 17.06 3.52 -2.04
CA LYS A 41 18.10 2.62 -2.55
C LYS A 41 17.70 1.90 -3.84
N ARG A 42 16.44 2.01 -4.28
CA ARG A 42 15.85 1.24 -5.39
C ARG A 42 15.99 -0.27 -5.20
N GLU A 43 15.96 -0.70 -3.94
CA GLU A 43 15.97 -2.11 -3.57
C GLU A 43 14.55 -2.67 -3.66
N THR A 44 14.44 -3.98 -3.92
CA THR A 44 13.15 -4.65 -3.92
C THR A 44 12.65 -4.81 -2.48
N PRO A 45 11.38 -4.42 -2.19
CA PRO A 45 10.77 -4.64 -0.89
C PRO A 45 10.81 -6.12 -0.49
N ASP A 46 11.18 -6.41 0.77
CA ASP A 46 11.02 -7.75 1.35
C ASP A 46 9.54 -8.08 1.61
N ASP A 47 9.23 -9.32 1.98
CA ASP A 47 7.85 -9.76 2.27
C ASP A 47 7.16 -8.91 3.34
N THR A 48 7.92 -8.30 4.26
CA THR A 48 7.37 -7.40 5.30
C THR A 48 7.01 -6.04 4.71
N LEU A 49 7.76 -5.54 3.75
CA LEU A 49 7.48 -4.30 3.04
C LEU A 49 6.37 -4.47 1.98
N ALA A 50 6.14 -5.68 1.49
CA ALA A 50 4.96 -5.99 0.65
C ALA A 50 3.63 -5.76 1.40
N LEU A 51 3.61 -5.97 2.73
CA LEU A 51 2.45 -5.64 3.56
C LEU A 51 2.24 -4.12 3.68
N VAL A 52 3.32 -3.34 3.73
CA VAL A 52 3.26 -1.87 3.72
C VAL A 52 2.65 -1.38 2.40
N GLU A 53 3.11 -1.90 1.26
CA GLU A 53 2.51 -1.59 -0.05
C GLU A 53 1.03 -1.95 -0.13
N LYS A 54 0.65 -3.08 0.45
CA LYS A 54 -0.75 -3.49 0.51
C LYS A 54 -1.58 -2.52 1.32
N HIS A 55 -1.12 -2.14 2.51
CA HIS A 55 -1.83 -1.18 3.35
C HIS A 55 -1.96 0.19 2.66
N LEU A 56 -0.89 0.69 2.02
CA LEU A 56 -0.90 1.96 1.28
C LEU A 56 -1.87 1.97 0.08
N ARG A 57 -2.23 0.80 -0.46
CA ARG A 57 -3.29 0.67 -1.48
C ARG A 57 -4.70 0.72 -0.89
N LEU A 58 -4.87 0.36 0.38
CA LEU A 58 -6.16 0.24 1.05
C LEU A 58 -6.49 1.46 1.92
N CYS A 59 -5.48 2.14 2.44
CA CYS A 59 -5.60 3.29 3.34
C CYS A 59 -5.04 4.56 2.67
N PRO A 60 -5.91 5.46 2.17
CA PRO A 60 -5.50 6.71 1.56
C PRO A 60 -4.73 7.63 2.52
N GLU A 61 -5.15 7.69 3.79
CA GLU A 61 -4.53 8.52 4.83
C GLU A 61 -3.06 8.19 5.02
N CYS A 62 -2.73 6.91 5.24
CA CYS A 62 -1.33 6.48 5.40
C CYS A 62 -0.49 6.71 4.14
N ARG A 63 -1.11 6.75 2.97
CA ARG A 63 -0.41 7.09 1.73
C ARG A 63 -0.11 8.58 1.63
N GLU A 64 -1.04 9.43 2.01
CA GLU A 64 -0.78 10.87 2.13
C GLU A 64 0.35 11.15 3.13
N GLU A 65 0.35 10.47 4.27
CA GLU A 65 1.41 10.55 5.29
C GLU A 65 2.77 10.15 4.74
N LEU A 66 2.86 9.06 3.97
CA LEU A 66 4.09 8.65 3.30
C LEU A 66 4.60 9.72 2.32
N ILE A 67 3.70 10.33 1.56
CA ILE A 67 4.08 11.39 0.61
C ILE A 67 4.58 12.62 1.34
N ALA A 68 3.94 13.01 2.44
CA ALA A 68 4.40 14.10 3.30
C ALA A 68 5.79 13.79 3.86
N LEU A 69 6.03 12.57 4.32
CA LEU A 69 7.32 12.10 4.80
C LEU A 69 8.40 12.17 3.71
N LEU A 70 8.13 11.63 2.51
CA LEU A 70 9.07 11.67 1.37
C LEU A 70 9.46 13.11 1.01
N ARG A 71 8.48 14.03 0.97
CA ARG A 71 8.73 15.45 0.71
C ARG A 71 9.58 16.09 1.80
N ALA A 72 9.33 15.75 3.08
CA ALA A 72 10.12 16.25 4.21
C ALA A 72 11.59 15.77 4.13
N GLU A 73 11.80 14.55 3.65
CA GLU A 73 13.12 13.96 3.39
C GLU A 73 13.78 14.45 2.08
N GLY A 74 13.15 15.37 1.34
CA GLY A 74 13.66 15.89 0.08
C GLY A 74 13.61 14.90 -1.08
N VAL A 75 12.80 13.84 -0.95
CA VAL A 75 12.59 12.82 -1.98
C VAL A 75 11.33 13.16 -2.77
N ASP A 76 11.46 13.23 -4.10
CA ASP A 76 10.29 13.35 -4.97
C ASP A 76 9.52 12.01 -5.00
N PRO A 77 8.24 11.95 -4.56
CA PRO A 77 7.44 10.74 -4.58
C PRO A 77 7.39 10.08 -5.97
N ALA A 78 7.33 10.89 -7.03
CA ALA A 78 7.29 10.39 -8.40
C ALA A 78 8.58 9.65 -8.79
N SER A 79 9.72 10.05 -8.21
CA SER A 79 11.03 9.41 -8.47
C SER A 79 11.16 8.01 -7.88
N VAL A 80 10.30 7.67 -6.90
CA VAL A 80 10.22 6.36 -6.24
C VAL A 80 8.93 5.59 -6.58
N GLY A 81 8.19 6.05 -7.59
CA GLY A 81 6.98 5.36 -8.07
C GLY A 81 5.75 5.51 -7.17
N ILE A 82 5.76 6.45 -6.22
CA ILE A 82 4.61 6.77 -5.37
C ILE A 82 3.92 8.02 -5.94
N SER A 83 2.67 7.87 -6.38
CA SER A 83 1.84 8.98 -6.87
C SER A 83 0.56 9.06 -6.06
N LEU A 84 0.05 10.27 -5.81
CA LEU A 84 -1.36 10.51 -5.42
C LEU A 84 -2.24 10.27 -6.66
N THR A 85 -2.67 9.04 -6.89
CA THR A 85 -3.90 8.80 -7.63
C THR A 85 -5.06 9.01 -6.67
N ASP A 86 -5.81 10.07 -6.91
CA ASP A 86 -7.17 10.29 -6.43
C ASP A 86 -8.10 9.51 -7.39
N ASP A 87 -8.58 8.34 -6.99
CA ASP A 87 -9.74 7.69 -7.62
C ASP A 87 -10.88 7.60 -6.58
#